data_AF-A0AAJ1HU93-F1
#
_entry.id   AF-A0AAJ1HU93-F1
#
_cell.length_a   1.000
_cell.length_b   1.000
_cell.length_c   1.000
_cell.angle_alpha   90.00
_cell.angle_beta   90.00
_cell.angle_gamma   90.00
#
_symmetry.space_group_name_H-M   'P 1'
#
loop_
_entity.id
_entity.type
_entity.pdbx_description
1 polymer ?
#
loop_
_entity_poly.entity_id
_entity_poly.type
_entity_poly.pdbx_seq_one_letter_code
_entity_poly.pdbx_strand_id
1 'polypeptide(L)'
;MDLKSLLSDVHEIFADVDANKGFDNLSNKEIYVPSIQVDRRNVYFILHHKNEKGYVEKSLVVYENRLTAGDFDARESMEDVDSTLLVGDLNEKNNVALAKRFAWIRPVSRRNYKYSFGLGDRLGNASNAHLRLFKNRGIMPVLAQQSIRELMLMHRTNTDVFLSASWAVFEEGFDYGWGADGDHVKTEYEVDYAVKVGCTMITLDCTEVINNEAVTLSDEELDQRFNELDDDQKKYFNDTYLDKTFKVGDSEVHFTKHDVEESVLTFYDAILFAAQIYHDYVVPYNLDFEISMDETPYQTTNPNHYFFANELHRRGITPVTMAPRFYGEFQKAIDYIGDKDRFERELIVHEAIAEHFGYRLSIHSGSDKLSVYEIIGRVAKNGWHVKTAGTNWLEACRVIAHKDPKLMLEMYTYAYEHLDDVKNFYVFNAQTDGKAPKPADLNEENILSVLSDDDGRQVMHTMYGSLMNLKHNYHYVFRDKFWDVLKKNQDLYDRFLNIHIAEHIDLLQGKYKSKEEALEALEPKTDISKEY
;
A
#
# COMPACT_ATOMS: atom_id res chain seq x y z
N MET A 1 16.49 13.79 29.55
CA MET A 1 15.30 13.21 30.21
C MET A 1 15.70 12.84 31.65
N ASP A 2 14.81 12.67 32.64
CA ASP A 2 15.27 12.19 33.97
C ASP A 2 15.36 10.65 33.99
N LEU A 3 16.57 10.13 33.75
CA LEU A 3 16.83 8.69 33.73
C LEU A 3 16.50 7.98 35.04
N LYS A 4 16.55 8.68 36.20
CA LYS A 4 16.16 8.06 37.48
C LYS A 4 14.66 7.83 37.57
N SER A 5 13.87 8.78 37.05
CA SER A 5 12.43 8.62 36.93
C SER A 5 12.09 7.46 35.99
N LEU A 6 12.72 7.38 34.82
CA LEU A 6 12.52 6.28 33.89
C LEU A 6 12.90 4.91 34.47
N LEU A 7 13.97 4.84 35.27
CA LEU A 7 14.32 3.60 35.97
C LEU A 7 13.22 3.20 36.98
N SER A 8 12.60 4.18 37.64
CA SER A 8 11.43 3.92 38.49
C SER A 8 10.24 3.40 37.67
N ASP A 9 10.01 3.95 36.48
CA ASP A 9 8.94 3.49 35.58
C ASP A 9 9.18 2.04 35.13
N VAL A 10 10.43 1.65 34.84
CA VAL A 10 10.80 0.25 34.55
C VAL A 10 10.47 -0.67 35.73
N HIS A 11 10.76 -0.24 36.96
CA HIS A 11 10.40 -1.01 38.15
C HIS A 11 8.88 -1.10 38.36
N GLU A 12 8.12 -0.05 38.02
CA GLU A 12 6.67 -0.08 38.03
C GLU A 12 6.13 -1.13 37.03
N ILE A 13 6.67 -1.15 35.80
CA ILE A 13 6.34 -2.18 34.79
C ILE A 13 6.63 -3.59 35.34
N PHE A 14 7.79 -3.83 35.95
CA PHE A 14 8.09 -5.14 36.54
C PHE A 14 7.15 -5.50 37.69
N ALA A 15 6.79 -4.54 38.53
CA ALA A 15 5.85 -4.77 39.62
C ALA A 15 4.45 -5.16 39.10
N ASP A 16 3.99 -4.53 38.02
CA ASP A 16 2.74 -4.88 37.36
C ASP A 16 2.80 -6.28 36.70
N VAL A 17 3.92 -6.63 36.03
CA VAL A 17 4.14 -7.98 35.50
C VAL A 17 4.16 -9.04 36.62
N ASP A 18 4.93 -8.81 37.69
CA ASP A 18 5.03 -9.72 38.84
C ASP A 18 3.68 -9.87 39.57
N ALA A 19 2.81 -8.84 39.51
CA ALA A 19 1.45 -8.86 40.04
C ALA A 19 0.38 -9.34 39.04
N ASN A 20 0.76 -9.74 37.82
CA ASN A 20 -0.13 -10.13 36.73
C ASN A 20 -1.21 -9.08 36.42
N LYS A 21 -0.80 -7.81 36.37
CA LYS A 21 -1.63 -6.64 35.99
C LYS A 21 -1.28 -6.17 34.58
N GLY A 22 -2.25 -5.49 33.95
CA GLY A 22 -2.00 -4.71 32.73
C GLY A 22 -1.40 -3.34 33.04
N PHE A 23 -0.95 -2.63 32.01
CA PHE A 23 -0.19 -1.38 32.11
C PHE A 23 -1.06 -0.11 32.02
N ASP A 24 -2.38 -0.23 32.14
CA ASP A 24 -3.31 0.89 31.95
C ASP A 24 -3.15 2.02 33.00
N ASN A 25 -2.54 1.68 34.14
CA ASN A 25 -2.45 2.56 35.30
C ASN A 25 -1.03 3.07 35.60
N LEU A 26 -0.08 2.91 34.67
CA LEU A 26 1.28 3.40 34.85
C LEU A 26 1.29 4.89 35.20
N SER A 27 2.17 5.27 36.13
CA SER A 27 2.29 6.63 36.64
C SER A 27 2.75 7.61 35.56
N ASN A 28 3.73 7.19 34.74
CA ASN A 28 4.21 7.96 33.61
C ASN A 28 3.29 7.81 32.39
N LYS A 29 2.60 8.90 32.03
CA LYS A 29 1.68 8.95 30.88
C LYS A 29 2.36 9.17 29.53
N GLU A 30 3.68 9.40 29.51
CA GLU A 30 4.45 9.43 28.27
C GLU A 30 4.76 8.01 27.77
N ILE A 31 4.64 6.97 28.59
CA ILE A 31 4.84 5.60 28.14
C ILE A 31 3.70 5.20 27.21
N TYR A 32 4.03 4.91 25.94
CA TYR A 32 3.05 4.40 25.01
C TYR A 32 2.78 2.93 25.29
N VAL A 33 1.74 2.67 26.08
CA VAL A 33 1.41 1.34 26.63
C VAL A 33 1.43 0.21 25.59
N PRO A 34 0.87 0.34 24.38
CA PRO A 34 0.92 -0.73 23.38
C PRO A 34 2.32 -1.20 22.98
N SER A 35 3.33 -0.34 23.13
CA SER A 35 4.72 -0.65 22.76
C SER A 35 5.49 -1.43 23.82
N ILE A 36 4.93 -1.61 25.02
CA ILE A 36 5.63 -2.26 26.13
C ILE A 36 5.87 -3.74 25.80
N GLN A 37 7.14 -4.12 25.71
CA GLN A 37 7.59 -5.50 25.56
C GLN A 37 8.46 -5.88 26.74
N VAL A 38 8.07 -6.95 27.43
CA VAL A 38 8.83 -7.49 28.57
C VAL A 38 9.30 -8.90 28.21
N ASP A 39 10.62 -9.08 28.13
CA ASP A 39 11.25 -10.40 27.98
C ASP A 39 12.09 -10.69 29.22
N ARG A 40 11.57 -11.56 30.09
CA ARG A 40 12.15 -11.90 31.40
C ARG A 40 12.38 -10.67 32.29
N ARG A 41 13.59 -10.12 32.29
CA ARG A 41 14.01 -8.92 33.05
C ARG A 41 14.55 -7.82 32.13
N ASN A 42 14.22 -7.90 30.84
CA ASN A 42 14.43 -6.83 29.88
C ASN A 42 13.09 -6.16 29.58
N VAL A 43 13.10 -4.85 29.39
CA VAL A 43 11.91 -4.04 29.09
C VAL A 43 12.24 -3.09 27.96
N TYR A 44 11.33 -2.99 26.99
CA TYR A 44 11.43 -2.11 25.84
C TYR A 44 10.09 -1.39 25.66
N PHE A 45 10.12 -0.09 25.41
CA PHE A 45 8.91 0.68 25.09
C PHE A 45 9.28 1.98 24.38
N ILE A 46 8.29 2.62 23.78
CA ILE A 46 8.39 3.95 23.20
C ILE A 46 7.75 4.97 24.15
N LEU A 47 8.43 6.09 24.33
CA LEU A 47 7.90 7.29 24.96
C LEU A 47 7.26 8.21 23.92
N HIS A 48 6.11 8.79 24.26
CA HIS A 48 5.42 9.87 23.55
C HIS A 48 5.53 11.15 24.39
N HIS A 49 6.56 11.93 24.13
CA HIS A 49 6.73 13.24 24.76
C HIS A 49 6.13 14.33 23.88
N LYS A 50 5.26 15.18 24.43
CA LYS A 50 4.76 16.36 23.69
C LYS A 50 5.77 17.51 23.81
N ASN A 51 6.36 17.93 22.69
CA ASN A 51 7.25 19.07 22.68
C ASN A 51 6.50 20.41 22.81
N GLU A 52 7.23 21.53 22.84
CA GLU A 52 6.66 22.88 22.99
C GLU A 52 5.66 23.28 21.89
N LYS A 53 5.72 22.63 20.72
CA LYS A 53 4.79 22.83 19.60
C LYS A 53 3.56 21.92 19.68
N GLY A 54 3.49 21.05 20.70
CA GLY A 54 2.45 20.05 20.88
C GLY A 54 2.66 18.78 20.03
N TYR A 55 3.81 18.62 19.38
CA TYR A 55 4.10 17.43 18.59
C TYR A 55 4.48 16.27 19.49
N VAL A 56 4.03 15.08 19.14
CA VAL A 56 4.55 13.85 19.75
C VAL A 56 5.95 13.57 19.19
N GLU A 57 6.94 13.63 20.07
CA GLU A 57 8.30 13.17 19.84
C GLU A 57 8.46 11.78 20.46
N LYS A 58 8.97 10.85 19.65
CA LYS A 58 9.10 9.45 20.02
C LYS A 58 10.55 9.15 20.42
N SER A 59 10.73 8.42 21.51
CA SER A 59 12.05 7.90 21.92
C SER A 59 11.93 6.44 22.32
N LEU A 60 12.90 5.62 21.92
CA LEU A 60 13.00 4.23 22.36
C LEU A 60 13.62 4.23 23.76
N VAL A 61 13.02 3.48 24.68
CA VAL A 61 13.60 3.12 25.97
C VAL A 61 13.93 1.64 25.96
N VAL A 62 15.15 1.31 26.37
CA VAL A 62 15.64 -0.06 26.53
C VAL A 62 16.20 -0.22 27.93
N TYR A 63 15.67 -1.16 28.69
CA TYR A 63 16.31 -1.65 29.91
C TYR A 63 16.67 -3.11 29.68
N GLU A 64 17.96 -3.39 29.48
CA GLU A 64 18.44 -4.72 29.11
C GLU A 64 19.78 -5.05 29.81
N ASN A 65 20.08 -6.34 29.94
CA ASN A 65 21.38 -6.83 30.39
C ASN A 65 22.56 -6.08 29.73
N ARG A 66 23.51 -5.64 30.55
CA ARG A 66 24.69 -4.86 30.10
C ARG A 66 25.52 -5.53 29.00
N LEU A 67 25.51 -6.86 28.93
CA LEU A 67 26.27 -7.62 27.93
C LEU A 67 25.70 -7.48 26.51
N THR A 68 24.42 -7.14 26.39
CA THR A 68 23.69 -7.09 25.13
C THR A 68 23.15 -5.69 24.80
N ALA A 69 23.10 -4.79 25.78
CA ALA A 69 22.69 -3.40 25.63
C ALA A 69 23.53 -2.60 24.60
N GLY A 70 24.79 -3.00 24.37
CA GLY A 70 25.68 -2.36 23.39
C GLY A 70 25.26 -2.49 21.92
N ASP A 71 24.24 -3.30 21.61
CA ASP A 71 23.61 -3.36 20.28
C ASP A 71 22.91 -2.04 19.91
N PHE A 72 22.43 -1.28 20.90
CA PHE A 72 21.62 -0.08 20.71
C PHE A 72 22.46 1.20 20.60
N ASP A 73 21.95 2.15 19.84
CA ASP A 73 22.43 3.52 19.74
C ASP A 73 21.69 4.40 20.77
N ALA A 74 22.38 4.73 21.86
CA ALA A 74 21.80 5.50 22.96
C ALA A 74 22.24 6.96 22.92
N ARG A 75 21.29 7.87 23.10
CA ARG A 75 21.56 9.30 23.36
C ARG A 75 21.89 9.53 24.84
N GLU A 76 21.16 8.84 25.72
CA GLU A 76 21.32 8.88 27.17
C GLU A 76 21.37 7.44 27.70
N SER A 77 22.17 7.19 28.74
CA SER A 77 22.30 5.86 29.35
C SER A 77 22.59 5.91 30.85
N MET A 78 22.11 4.90 31.59
CA MET A 78 22.40 4.70 33.02
C MET A 78 22.60 3.22 33.31
N GLU A 79 23.67 2.90 34.04
CA GLU A 79 23.90 1.54 34.55
C GLU A 79 23.03 1.28 35.79
N ASP A 80 22.46 0.07 35.87
CA ASP A 80 21.70 -0.40 37.02
C ASP A 80 22.02 -1.87 37.31
N VAL A 81 22.85 -2.12 38.32
CA VAL A 81 23.32 -3.45 38.76
C VAL A 81 23.89 -4.30 37.61
N ASP A 82 23.05 -5.12 36.96
CA ASP A 82 23.39 -6.04 35.87
C ASP A 82 22.81 -5.61 34.50
N SER A 83 22.05 -4.52 34.48
CA SER A 83 21.34 -3.98 33.33
C SER A 83 21.79 -2.56 32.99
N THR A 84 21.36 -2.08 31.84
CA THR A 84 21.58 -0.71 31.39
C THR A 84 20.24 -0.17 30.88
N LEU A 85 19.86 0.99 31.41
CA LEU A 85 18.78 1.82 30.87
C LEU A 85 19.36 2.71 29.77
N LEU A 86 18.76 2.67 28.58
CA LEU A 86 19.12 3.46 27.41
C LEU A 86 17.90 4.23 26.92
N VAL A 87 18.12 5.45 26.46
CA VAL A 87 17.16 6.24 25.71
C VAL A 87 17.77 6.61 24.36
N GLY A 88 17.10 6.24 23.27
CA GLY A 88 17.60 6.41 21.90
C GLY A 88 16.53 6.89 20.92
N ASP A 89 16.96 7.25 19.72
CA ASP A 89 16.06 7.61 18.62
C ASP A 89 15.45 6.38 17.95
N LEU A 90 14.33 6.56 17.28
CA LEU A 90 13.74 5.56 16.38
C LEU A 90 14.51 5.55 15.04
N ASN A 91 15.74 5.04 15.06
CA ASN A 91 16.63 4.99 13.90
C ASN A 91 16.86 3.56 13.38
N GLU A 92 17.51 3.42 12.23
CA GLU A 92 17.77 2.10 11.62
C GLU A 92 18.57 1.16 12.53
N LYS A 93 19.62 1.67 13.20
CA LYS A 93 20.47 0.88 14.08
C LYS A 93 19.69 0.30 15.26
N ASN A 94 18.84 1.10 15.89
CA ASN A 94 17.96 0.67 16.98
C ASN A 94 16.86 -0.27 16.50
N ASN A 95 16.33 -0.08 15.29
CA ASN A 95 15.38 -1.02 14.69
C ASN A 95 16.04 -2.39 14.43
N VAL A 96 17.26 -2.40 13.89
CA VAL A 96 18.05 -3.63 13.69
C VAL A 96 18.33 -4.33 15.03
N ALA A 97 18.67 -3.58 16.07
CA ALA A 97 18.89 -4.12 17.41
C ALA A 97 17.60 -4.74 18.00
N LEU A 98 16.46 -4.03 17.90
CA LEU A 98 15.15 -4.56 18.31
C LEU A 98 14.78 -5.82 17.54
N ALA A 99 15.04 -5.88 16.24
CA ALA A 99 14.71 -7.05 15.42
C ALA A 99 15.46 -8.33 15.85
N LYS A 100 16.59 -8.21 16.56
CA LYS A 100 17.28 -9.36 17.16
C LYS A 100 16.51 -9.94 18.36
N ARG A 101 15.65 -9.15 19.01
CA ARG A 101 14.81 -9.54 20.17
C ARG A 101 13.40 -9.90 19.73
N PHE A 102 12.86 -9.11 18.82
CA PHE A 102 11.48 -9.19 18.36
C PHE A 102 11.46 -9.42 16.85
N ALA A 103 11.59 -10.68 16.43
CA ALA A 103 11.61 -11.02 15.01
C ALA A 103 10.34 -10.57 14.26
N TRP A 104 9.21 -10.44 14.96
CA TRP A 104 7.91 -10.00 14.41
C TRP A 104 7.90 -8.54 13.94
N ILE A 105 8.89 -7.71 14.30
CA ILE A 105 8.99 -6.36 13.72
C ILE A 105 9.52 -6.37 12.28
N ARG A 106 10.04 -7.51 11.80
CA ARG A 106 10.41 -7.70 10.40
C ARG A 106 9.19 -8.14 9.60
N PRO A 107 9.07 -7.71 8.33
CA PRO A 107 7.98 -8.17 7.49
C PRO A 107 8.11 -9.67 7.23
N VAL A 108 6.98 -10.31 6.95
CA VAL A 108 6.89 -11.74 6.62
C VAL A 108 6.21 -11.94 5.27
N SER A 109 6.27 -13.16 4.75
CA SER A 109 5.55 -13.55 3.53
C SER A 109 4.05 -13.64 3.79
N ARG A 110 3.24 -13.19 2.83
CA ARG A 110 1.77 -13.23 2.81
C ARG A 110 1.20 -14.48 2.15
N ARG A 111 2.01 -15.46 1.72
CA ARG A 111 1.55 -16.69 1.05
C ARG A 111 0.51 -17.47 1.87
N ASN A 112 0.62 -17.43 3.20
CA ASN A 112 -0.29 -18.15 4.11
C ASN A 112 -1.52 -17.33 4.52
N TYR A 113 -1.69 -16.12 3.97
CA TYR A 113 -2.81 -15.26 4.30
C TYR A 113 -3.77 -15.23 3.13
N LYS A 114 -5.03 -15.57 3.39
CA LYS A 114 -6.09 -15.52 2.37
C LYS A 114 -6.34 -14.10 1.88
N TYR A 115 -6.34 -13.12 2.77
CA TYR A 115 -6.59 -11.71 2.46
C TYR A 115 -5.36 -10.88 2.81
N SER A 116 -4.98 -9.96 1.92
CA SER A 116 -3.89 -9.02 2.18
C SER A 116 -4.27 -7.65 1.62
N PHE A 117 -3.85 -6.57 2.29
CA PHE A 117 -4.22 -5.22 1.90
C PHE A 117 -2.99 -4.31 1.95
N GLY A 118 -2.65 -3.74 0.79
CA GLY A 118 -1.62 -2.74 0.57
C GLY A 118 -2.03 -1.39 1.14
N LEU A 119 -1.21 -0.86 2.05
CA LEU A 119 -1.49 0.34 2.85
C LEU A 119 -0.41 1.39 2.59
N GLY A 120 -0.19 1.71 1.33
CA GLY A 120 0.89 2.61 0.93
C GLY A 120 0.79 3.97 1.62
N ASP A 121 1.88 4.39 2.24
CA ASP A 121 1.93 5.61 3.04
C ASP A 121 3.02 6.53 2.49
N ARG A 122 2.59 7.58 1.78
CA ARG A 122 3.49 8.58 1.18
C ARG A 122 4.16 9.48 2.22
N LEU A 123 3.57 9.59 3.41
CA LEU A 123 3.96 10.52 4.46
C LEU A 123 4.82 9.85 5.54
N GLY A 124 4.64 8.54 5.75
CA GLY A 124 5.33 7.76 6.77
C GLY A 124 4.74 7.92 8.18
N ASN A 125 3.48 8.33 8.31
CA ASN A 125 2.78 8.59 9.57
C ASN A 125 1.36 7.99 9.67
N ALA A 126 0.99 7.04 8.80
CA ALA A 126 -0.34 6.42 8.75
C ALA A 126 -0.39 5.01 9.38
N SER A 127 0.75 4.31 9.43
CA SER A 127 0.80 2.88 9.76
C SER A 127 0.24 2.53 11.13
N ASN A 128 0.41 3.37 12.15
CA ASN A 128 -0.16 3.15 13.49
C ASN A 128 -1.68 3.01 13.44
N ALA A 129 -2.37 3.95 12.78
CA ALA A 129 -3.81 3.90 12.59
C ALA A 129 -4.22 2.65 11.84
N HIS A 130 -3.53 2.32 10.74
CA HIS A 130 -3.84 1.11 9.97
C HIS A 130 -3.73 -0.16 10.83
N LEU A 131 -2.67 -0.32 11.61
CA LEU A 131 -2.47 -1.47 12.48
C LEU A 131 -3.61 -1.65 13.50
N ARG A 132 -4.06 -0.55 14.13
CA ARG A 132 -5.19 -0.57 15.07
C ARG A 132 -6.48 -1.07 14.40
N LEU A 133 -6.73 -0.68 13.15
CA LEU A 133 -7.90 -1.14 12.39
C LEU A 133 -7.81 -2.61 11.99
N PHE A 134 -6.63 -3.06 11.57
CA PHE A 134 -6.39 -4.40 11.04
C PHE A 134 -6.26 -5.47 12.12
N LYS A 135 -6.02 -5.08 13.37
CA LYS A 135 -5.96 -5.99 14.51
C LYS A 135 -7.21 -6.88 14.56
N ASN A 136 -6.99 -8.20 14.59
CA ASN A 136 -8.05 -9.22 14.61
C ASN A 136 -9.00 -9.25 13.39
N ARG A 137 -8.65 -8.64 12.25
CA ARG A 137 -9.49 -8.68 11.03
C ARG A 137 -9.25 -9.89 10.13
N GLY A 138 -8.18 -10.65 10.36
CA GLY A 138 -7.80 -11.79 9.50
C GLY A 138 -7.30 -11.37 8.10
N ILE A 139 -6.86 -10.11 7.97
CA ILE A 139 -6.28 -9.55 6.74
C ILE A 139 -4.84 -9.17 7.07
N MET A 140 -3.89 -9.57 6.22
CA MET A 140 -2.49 -9.17 6.39
C MET A 140 -2.27 -7.74 5.89
N PRO A 141 -1.84 -6.81 6.76
CA PRO A 141 -1.47 -5.47 6.32
C PRO A 141 -0.11 -5.51 5.62
N VAL A 142 -0.04 -4.98 4.40
CA VAL A 142 1.22 -4.70 3.69
C VAL A 142 1.49 -3.21 3.86
N LEU A 143 2.26 -2.87 4.90
CA LEU A 143 2.44 -1.49 5.38
C LEU A 143 3.50 -0.73 4.59
N ALA A 144 4.65 -1.37 4.35
CA ALA A 144 5.72 -0.76 3.58
C ALA A 144 5.45 -1.00 2.10
N GLN A 145 4.72 -0.10 1.46
CA GLN A 145 4.40 -0.17 0.04
C GLN A 145 4.51 1.22 -0.58
N GLN A 146 5.46 1.41 -1.48
CA GLN A 146 5.53 2.59 -2.34
C GLN A 146 6.17 2.22 -3.67
N SER A 147 5.64 2.80 -4.75
CA SER A 147 6.28 2.72 -6.07
C SER A 147 7.54 3.59 -6.14
N ILE A 148 8.48 3.24 -7.04
CA ILE A 148 9.67 4.08 -7.32
C ILE A 148 9.28 5.53 -7.68
N ARG A 149 8.19 5.69 -8.44
CA ARG A 149 7.59 7.00 -8.77
C ARG A 149 7.26 7.80 -7.51
N GLU A 150 6.60 7.20 -6.53
CA GLU A 150 6.22 7.88 -5.29
C GLU A 150 7.43 8.22 -4.41
N LEU A 151 8.45 7.36 -4.35
CA LEU A 151 9.71 7.65 -3.66
C LEU A 151 10.39 8.88 -4.23
N MET A 152 10.50 8.94 -5.56
CA MET A 152 11.10 10.07 -6.28
C MET A 152 10.32 11.36 -6.05
N LEU A 153 8.99 11.31 -6.19
CA LEU A 153 8.11 12.47 -6.01
C LEU A 153 8.02 12.95 -4.56
N MET A 154 8.27 12.11 -3.56
CA MET A 154 8.29 12.52 -2.15
C MET A 154 9.69 12.79 -1.59
N HIS A 155 10.74 12.55 -2.38
CA HIS A 155 12.13 12.53 -1.91
C HIS A 155 12.30 11.64 -0.68
N ARG A 156 11.76 10.42 -0.77
CA ARG A 156 11.91 9.34 0.22
C ARG A 156 12.66 8.17 -0.37
N THR A 157 13.14 7.28 0.49
CA THR A 157 13.80 6.03 0.14
C THR A 157 12.95 4.84 0.57
N ASN A 158 13.23 3.65 0.02
CA ASN A 158 12.59 2.42 0.50
C ASN A 158 12.92 2.16 1.96
N THR A 159 14.12 2.54 2.42
CA THR A 159 14.51 2.48 3.84
C THR A 159 13.60 3.34 4.71
N ASP A 160 13.24 4.56 4.28
CA ASP A 160 12.29 5.42 5.02
C ASP A 160 10.92 4.74 5.15
N VAL A 161 10.44 4.11 4.07
CA VAL A 161 9.15 3.40 4.05
C VAL A 161 9.17 2.19 4.97
N PHE A 162 10.22 1.37 4.86
CA PHE A 162 10.42 0.19 5.71
C PHE A 162 10.50 0.57 7.19
N LEU A 163 11.31 1.57 7.54
CA LEU A 163 11.51 1.98 8.93
C LEU A 163 10.25 2.60 9.52
N SER A 164 9.52 3.44 8.80
CA SER A 164 8.22 3.97 9.26
C SER A 164 7.26 2.83 9.62
N ALA A 165 7.13 1.82 8.77
CA ALA A 165 6.25 0.68 9.01
C ALA A 165 6.73 -0.20 10.17
N SER A 166 8.01 -0.57 10.19
CA SER A 166 8.58 -1.44 11.23
C SER A 166 8.53 -0.79 12.62
N TRP A 167 8.73 0.53 12.70
CA TRP A 167 8.56 1.26 13.96
C TRP A 167 7.10 1.31 14.41
N ALA A 168 6.15 1.54 13.51
CA ALA A 168 4.74 1.49 13.86
C ALA A 168 4.32 0.10 14.34
N VAL A 169 4.85 -0.97 13.74
CA VAL A 169 4.61 -2.36 14.17
C VAL A 169 5.07 -2.57 15.61
N PHE A 170 6.30 -2.17 15.94
CA PHE A 170 6.80 -2.27 17.31
C PHE A 170 5.99 -1.41 18.28
N GLU A 171 5.69 -0.17 17.89
CA GLU A 171 4.95 0.79 18.70
C GLU A 171 3.53 0.33 19.05
N GLU A 172 2.81 -0.26 18.10
CA GLU A 172 1.47 -0.80 18.35
C GLU A 172 1.48 -2.21 18.97
N GLY A 173 2.66 -2.79 19.21
CA GLY A 173 2.80 -4.17 19.69
C GLY A 173 2.13 -5.17 18.74
N PHE A 174 2.23 -4.95 17.43
CA PHE A 174 1.49 -5.72 16.43
C PHE A 174 2.29 -6.96 15.98
N ASP A 175 2.08 -8.09 16.67
CA ASP A 175 2.82 -9.34 16.44
C ASP A 175 2.12 -10.33 15.48
N TYR A 176 1.05 -9.89 14.81
CA TYR A 176 0.23 -10.72 13.89
C TYR A 176 0.86 -10.94 12.49
N GLY A 177 2.02 -10.32 12.22
CA GLY A 177 2.70 -10.31 10.94
C GLY A 177 2.23 -9.20 10.00
N TRP A 178 3.17 -8.66 9.22
CA TRP A 178 2.95 -7.56 8.26
C TRP A 178 3.85 -7.74 7.03
N GLY A 179 3.51 -7.09 5.92
CA GLY A 179 4.24 -7.21 4.65
C GLY A 179 4.98 -5.93 4.23
N ALA A 180 6.05 -6.11 3.46
CA ALA A 180 6.77 -5.04 2.78
C ALA A 180 6.92 -5.37 1.29
N ASP A 181 6.43 -4.48 0.44
CA ASP A 181 6.31 -4.63 -1.02
C ASP A 181 7.17 -3.59 -1.74
N GLY A 182 8.12 -4.08 -2.54
CA GLY A 182 8.73 -3.29 -3.61
C GLY A 182 7.72 -3.13 -4.75
N ASP A 183 6.89 -2.10 -4.65
CA ASP A 183 5.75 -1.90 -5.54
C ASP A 183 6.17 -1.33 -6.91
N HIS A 184 5.51 -1.76 -7.98
CA HIS A 184 5.77 -1.35 -9.37
C HIS A 184 7.26 -1.27 -9.75
N VAL A 185 8.03 -2.32 -9.43
CA VAL A 185 9.43 -2.44 -9.90
C VAL A 185 9.43 -2.94 -11.34
N LYS A 186 10.28 -2.36 -12.19
CA LYS A 186 10.31 -2.62 -13.65
C LYS A 186 11.65 -3.15 -14.13
N THR A 187 12.71 -2.88 -13.37
CA THR A 187 14.07 -3.28 -13.72
C THR A 187 14.71 -4.16 -12.65
N GLU A 188 15.69 -4.97 -13.04
CA GLU A 188 16.51 -5.76 -12.10
C GLU A 188 17.13 -4.90 -10.98
N TYR A 189 17.52 -3.66 -11.29
CA TYR A 189 18.07 -2.73 -10.31
C TYR A 189 17.05 -2.33 -9.25
N GLU A 190 15.81 -2.06 -9.65
CA GLU A 190 14.74 -1.71 -8.71
C GLU A 190 14.33 -2.91 -7.85
N VAL A 191 14.34 -4.12 -8.42
CA VAL A 191 14.14 -5.36 -7.67
C VAL A 191 15.25 -5.54 -6.64
N ASP A 192 16.52 -5.44 -7.05
CA ASP A 192 17.69 -5.54 -6.15
C ASP A 192 17.63 -4.49 -5.02
N TYR A 193 17.19 -3.27 -5.33
CA TYR A 193 16.99 -2.22 -4.34
C TYR A 193 15.93 -2.61 -3.30
N ALA A 194 14.77 -3.13 -3.72
CA ALA A 194 13.73 -3.60 -2.81
C ALA A 194 14.20 -4.78 -1.94
N VAL A 195 14.91 -5.74 -2.54
CA VAL A 195 15.51 -6.88 -1.82
C VAL A 195 16.47 -6.41 -0.74
N LYS A 196 17.38 -5.48 -1.06
CA LYS A 196 18.39 -4.96 -0.11
C LYS A 196 17.80 -4.25 1.10
N VAL A 197 16.66 -3.59 0.94
CA VAL A 197 15.95 -2.95 2.06
C VAL A 197 15.27 -4.01 2.96
N GLY A 198 14.98 -5.19 2.44
CA GLY A 198 14.33 -6.28 3.17
C GLY A 198 12.83 -6.41 2.87
N CYS A 199 12.37 -5.99 1.69
CA CYS A 199 11.01 -6.30 1.24
C CYS A 199 10.81 -7.82 1.15
N THR A 200 9.64 -8.29 1.60
CA THR A 200 9.24 -9.70 1.49
C THR A 200 8.41 -9.99 0.25
N MET A 201 8.02 -8.94 -0.47
CA MET A 201 7.24 -8.97 -1.69
C MET A 201 7.87 -8.05 -2.73
N ILE A 202 7.78 -8.45 -4.00
CA ILE A 202 7.99 -7.55 -5.14
C ILE A 202 6.79 -7.60 -6.06
N THR A 203 6.48 -6.47 -6.66
CA THR A 203 5.44 -6.32 -7.67
C THR A 203 6.09 -5.94 -8.98
N LEU A 204 6.30 -6.93 -9.84
CA LEU A 204 6.91 -6.74 -11.14
C LEU A 204 5.88 -6.15 -12.10
N ASP A 205 6.07 -4.88 -12.41
CA ASP A 205 5.31 -4.16 -13.43
C ASP A 205 5.90 -4.51 -14.80
N CYS A 206 5.09 -5.21 -15.60
CA CYS A 206 5.48 -5.65 -16.93
C CYS A 206 5.07 -4.68 -18.05
N THR A 207 4.47 -3.53 -17.72
CA THR A 207 3.84 -2.63 -18.70
C THR A 207 4.82 -2.09 -19.75
N GLU A 208 6.12 -1.95 -19.43
CA GLU A 208 7.14 -1.52 -20.40
C GLU A 208 7.58 -2.61 -21.38
N VAL A 209 7.36 -3.88 -21.04
CA VAL A 209 7.68 -5.05 -21.88
C VAL A 209 6.45 -5.54 -22.65
N ILE A 210 5.25 -5.20 -22.21
CA ILE A 210 3.99 -5.52 -22.90
C ILE A 210 3.88 -4.70 -24.19
N ASN A 211 3.71 -5.41 -25.31
CA ASN A 211 3.52 -4.79 -26.61
C ASN A 211 2.05 -4.39 -26.82
N ASN A 212 1.71 -3.19 -26.35
CA ASN A 212 0.35 -2.66 -26.44
C ASN A 212 -0.12 -2.39 -27.88
N GLU A 213 0.79 -2.26 -28.86
CA GLU A 213 0.41 -2.03 -30.27
C GLU A 213 -0.40 -3.21 -30.81
N ALA A 214 -0.05 -4.44 -30.42
CA ALA A 214 -0.67 -5.67 -30.90
C ALA A 214 -2.20 -5.70 -30.69
N VAL A 215 -2.69 -5.15 -29.58
CA VAL A 215 -4.13 -5.11 -29.24
C VAL A 215 -4.96 -4.25 -30.21
N THR A 216 -4.32 -3.36 -30.97
CA THR A 216 -5.02 -2.48 -31.93
C THR A 216 -4.89 -2.90 -33.38
N LEU A 217 -4.14 -3.96 -33.66
CA LEU A 217 -3.93 -4.47 -35.01
C LEU A 217 -5.19 -5.16 -35.54
N SER A 218 -5.38 -5.14 -36.86
CA SER A 218 -6.40 -5.98 -37.49
C SER A 218 -6.02 -7.45 -37.44
N ASP A 219 -6.99 -8.34 -37.65
CA ASP A 219 -6.73 -9.80 -37.72
C ASP A 219 -5.69 -10.14 -38.81
N GLU A 220 -5.69 -9.43 -39.94
CA GLU A 220 -4.68 -9.63 -41.00
C GLU A 220 -3.28 -9.19 -40.57
N GLU A 221 -3.16 -8.09 -39.81
CA GLU A 221 -1.89 -7.59 -39.31
C GLU A 221 -1.33 -8.47 -38.18
N LEU A 222 -2.20 -8.97 -37.29
CA LEU A 222 -1.85 -9.96 -36.27
C LEU A 222 -1.33 -11.24 -36.92
N ASP A 223 -2.06 -11.79 -37.89
CA ASP A 223 -1.65 -12.99 -38.63
C ASP A 223 -0.31 -12.77 -39.33
N GLN A 224 -0.11 -11.62 -39.99
CA GLN A 224 1.16 -11.31 -40.63
C GLN A 224 2.31 -11.31 -39.61
N ARG A 225 2.19 -10.56 -38.50
CA ARG A 225 3.25 -10.48 -37.47
C ARG A 225 3.49 -11.81 -36.77
N PHE A 226 2.43 -12.56 -36.47
CA PHE A 226 2.55 -13.89 -35.87
C PHE A 226 3.27 -14.87 -36.82
N ASN A 227 3.05 -14.76 -38.13
CA ASN A 227 3.72 -15.60 -39.12
C ASN A 227 5.21 -15.28 -39.31
N GLU A 228 5.70 -14.13 -38.81
CA GLU A 228 7.12 -13.78 -38.77
C GLU A 228 7.89 -14.54 -37.68
N LEU A 229 7.19 -15.15 -36.71
CA LEU A 229 7.81 -16.02 -35.71
C LEU A 229 8.41 -17.28 -36.35
N ASP A 230 9.35 -17.91 -35.63
CA ASP A 230 9.97 -19.17 -36.04
C ASP A 230 8.91 -20.30 -36.14
N ASP A 231 9.11 -21.23 -37.06
CA ASP A 231 8.13 -22.29 -37.37
C ASP A 231 7.79 -23.17 -36.16
N ASP A 232 8.75 -23.40 -35.26
CA ASP A 232 8.53 -24.16 -34.04
C ASP A 232 7.70 -23.37 -33.00
N GLN A 233 7.89 -22.05 -32.90
CA GLN A 233 7.07 -21.18 -32.05
C GLN A 233 5.63 -21.11 -32.54
N LYS A 234 5.42 -20.85 -33.84
CA LYS A 234 4.07 -20.82 -34.45
C LYS A 234 3.36 -22.15 -34.24
N LYS A 235 4.07 -23.26 -34.49
CA LYS A 235 3.54 -24.60 -34.25
C LYS A 235 3.20 -24.81 -32.78
N TYR A 236 4.07 -24.41 -31.86
CA TYR A 236 3.84 -24.56 -30.43
C TYR A 236 2.59 -23.82 -29.96
N PHE A 237 2.44 -22.54 -30.29
CA PHE A 237 1.31 -21.74 -29.82
C PHE A 237 -0.01 -22.20 -30.46
N ASN A 238 -0.03 -22.48 -31.76
CA ASN A 238 -1.21 -23.03 -32.43
C ASN A 238 -1.59 -24.39 -31.87
N ASP A 239 -0.63 -25.32 -31.75
CA ASP A 239 -0.89 -26.64 -31.19
C ASP A 239 -1.33 -26.58 -29.73
N THR A 240 -0.96 -25.53 -28.99
CA THR A 240 -1.30 -25.39 -27.58
C THR A 240 -2.67 -24.76 -27.40
N TYR A 241 -3.00 -23.70 -28.14
CA TYR A 241 -4.13 -22.81 -27.84
C TYR A 241 -5.20 -22.72 -28.94
N LEU A 242 -4.85 -22.76 -30.23
CA LEU A 242 -5.79 -22.44 -31.32
C LEU A 242 -7.01 -23.37 -31.34
N ASP A 243 -8.20 -22.76 -31.39
CA ASP A 243 -9.52 -23.42 -31.37
C ASP A 243 -9.74 -24.36 -30.19
N LYS A 244 -9.00 -24.17 -29.09
CA LYS A 244 -9.15 -24.96 -27.87
C LYS A 244 -9.97 -24.25 -26.81
N THR A 245 -10.61 -25.07 -25.98
CA THR A 245 -11.33 -24.63 -24.79
C THR A 245 -10.73 -25.27 -23.55
N PHE A 246 -10.38 -24.45 -22.58
CA PHE A 246 -9.81 -24.86 -21.31
C PHE A 246 -10.84 -24.67 -20.19
N LYS A 247 -11.07 -25.72 -19.41
CA LYS A 247 -11.93 -25.66 -18.23
C LYS A 247 -11.15 -25.12 -17.04
N VAL A 248 -11.66 -24.08 -16.42
CA VAL A 248 -11.12 -23.45 -15.21
C VAL A 248 -12.23 -23.38 -14.16
N GLY A 249 -12.24 -24.34 -13.23
CA GLY A 249 -13.37 -24.51 -12.30
C GLY A 249 -14.69 -24.75 -13.04
N ASP A 250 -15.69 -23.94 -12.71
CA ASP A 250 -17.02 -23.93 -13.36
C ASP A 250 -17.09 -23.02 -14.61
N SER A 251 -15.97 -22.39 -14.98
CA SER A 251 -15.85 -21.52 -16.16
C SER A 251 -15.02 -22.18 -17.26
N GLU A 252 -15.09 -21.61 -18.46
CA GLU A 252 -14.32 -22.06 -19.62
C GLU A 252 -13.68 -20.86 -20.34
N VAL A 253 -12.47 -21.04 -20.86
CA VAL A 253 -11.76 -20.06 -21.69
C VAL A 253 -11.52 -20.68 -23.06
N HIS A 254 -12.10 -20.09 -24.10
CA HIS A 254 -11.91 -20.51 -25.48
C HIS A 254 -10.95 -19.55 -26.18
N PHE A 255 -10.07 -20.09 -27.02
CA PHE A 255 -9.12 -19.33 -27.82
C PHE A 255 -9.50 -19.43 -29.30
N THR A 256 -9.81 -18.29 -29.89
CA THR A 256 -9.85 -18.10 -31.34
C THR A 256 -8.44 -17.85 -31.88
N LYS A 257 -8.30 -17.81 -33.21
CA LYS A 257 -7.03 -17.40 -33.84
C LYS A 257 -6.56 -16.02 -33.37
N HIS A 258 -7.48 -15.04 -33.34
CA HIS A 258 -7.22 -13.70 -32.85
C HIS A 258 -6.66 -13.72 -31.42
N ASP A 259 -7.30 -14.46 -30.51
CA ASP A 259 -6.87 -14.53 -29.10
C ASP A 259 -5.45 -15.08 -28.96
N VAL A 260 -5.08 -16.10 -29.75
CA VAL A 260 -3.73 -16.69 -29.71
C VAL A 260 -2.69 -15.68 -30.19
N GLU A 261 -2.94 -15.06 -31.35
CA GLU A 261 -1.99 -14.14 -31.99
C GLU A 261 -1.82 -12.87 -31.15
N GLU A 262 -2.93 -12.26 -30.68
CA GLU A 262 -2.90 -11.11 -29.78
C GLU A 262 -2.16 -11.46 -28.49
N SER A 263 -2.51 -12.56 -27.82
CA SER A 263 -1.87 -12.97 -26.56
C SER A 263 -0.36 -13.13 -26.70
N VAL A 264 0.09 -13.84 -27.74
CA VAL A 264 1.51 -14.11 -28.00
C VAL A 264 2.26 -12.81 -28.27
N LEU A 265 1.76 -12.00 -29.21
CA LEU A 265 2.43 -10.77 -29.63
C LEU A 265 2.40 -9.68 -28.56
N THR A 266 1.42 -9.70 -27.66
CA THR A 266 1.26 -8.71 -26.57
C THR A 266 2.09 -9.08 -25.34
N PHE A 267 2.09 -10.35 -24.91
CA PHE A 267 2.55 -10.73 -23.57
C PHE A 267 3.76 -11.66 -23.52
N TYR A 268 4.19 -12.30 -24.61
CA TYR A 268 5.20 -13.35 -24.49
C TYR A 268 6.55 -12.85 -23.96
N ASP A 269 6.99 -11.65 -24.36
CA ASP A 269 8.21 -11.03 -23.81
C ASP A 269 8.08 -10.72 -22.32
N ALA A 270 6.92 -10.25 -21.87
CA ALA A 270 6.64 -10.00 -20.45
C ALA A 270 6.70 -11.30 -19.62
N ILE A 271 6.24 -12.42 -20.18
CA ILE A 271 6.33 -13.74 -19.54
C ILE A 271 7.78 -14.20 -19.43
N LEU A 272 8.60 -13.99 -20.46
CA LEU A 272 10.02 -14.31 -20.43
C LEU A 272 10.76 -13.45 -19.39
N PHE A 273 10.47 -12.16 -19.34
CA PHE A 273 11.04 -11.25 -18.37
C PHE A 273 10.63 -11.61 -16.93
N ALA A 274 9.33 -11.90 -16.69
CA ALA A 274 8.86 -12.37 -15.40
C ALA A 274 9.54 -13.68 -14.97
N ALA A 275 9.77 -14.61 -15.91
CA ALA A 275 10.50 -15.84 -15.64
C ALA A 275 11.96 -15.58 -15.24
N GLN A 276 12.63 -14.64 -15.90
CA GLN A 276 13.98 -14.22 -15.54
C GLN A 276 14.02 -13.67 -14.11
N ILE A 277 13.19 -12.66 -13.81
CA ILE A 277 13.10 -12.05 -12.46
C ILE A 277 12.78 -13.10 -11.39
N TYR A 278 11.90 -14.06 -11.71
CA TYR A 278 11.57 -15.14 -10.80
C TYR A 278 12.79 -15.99 -10.41
N HIS A 279 13.58 -16.39 -11.39
CA HIS A 279 14.77 -17.22 -11.15
C HIS A 279 15.92 -16.44 -10.51
N ASP A 280 16.12 -15.18 -10.90
CA ASP A 280 17.26 -14.38 -10.46
C ASP A 280 17.04 -13.75 -9.08
N TYR A 281 15.79 -13.47 -8.71
CA TYR A 281 15.47 -12.75 -7.45
C TYR A 281 14.43 -13.46 -6.58
N VAL A 282 13.30 -13.89 -7.14
CA VAL A 282 12.21 -14.43 -6.32
C VAL A 282 12.63 -15.71 -5.59
N VAL A 283 13.23 -16.66 -6.31
CA VAL A 283 13.68 -17.93 -5.71
C VAL A 283 14.85 -17.72 -4.73
N PRO A 284 15.94 -17.01 -5.08
CA PRO A 284 17.08 -16.84 -4.17
C PRO A 284 16.76 -16.09 -2.88
N TYR A 285 15.84 -15.13 -2.93
CA TYR A 285 15.47 -14.30 -1.78
C TYR A 285 14.12 -14.72 -1.14
N ASN A 286 13.48 -15.78 -1.63
CA ASN A 286 12.20 -16.30 -1.15
C ASN A 286 11.08 -15.23 -1.09
N LEU A 287 10.95 -14.43 -2.15
CA LEU A 287 10.02 -13.30 -2.20
C LEU A 287 8.61 -13.74 -2.60
N ASP A 288 7.61 -13.03 -2.08
CA ASP A 288 6.27 -13.08 -2.64
C ASP A 288 6.28 -12.36 -3.99
N PHE A 289 5.98 -13.10 -5.04
CA PHE A 289 6.02 -12.57 -6.40
C PHE A 289 4.63 -12.15 -6.84
N GLU A 290 4.45 -10.85 -7.10
CA GLU A 290 3.31 -10.33 -7.81
C GLU A 290 3.73 -9.89 -9.21
N ILE A 291 2.88 -10.17 -10.20
CA ILE A 291 3.03 -9.69 -11.57
C ILE A 291 1.89 -8.73 -11.86
N SER A 292 2.22 -7.53 -12.31
CA SER A 292 1.26 -6.47 -12.64
C SER A 292 1.23 -6.18 -14.14
N MET A 293 0.01 -6.01 -14.63
CA MET A 293 -0.35 -5.60 -15.99
C MET A 293 -1.45 -4.53 -15.97
N ASP A 294 -1.73 -3.92 -14.82
CA ASP A 294 -2.89 -3.05 -14.60
C ASP A 294 -2.73 -1.65 -15.22
N GLU A 295 -1.48 -1.18 -15.35
CA GLU A 295 -1.14 0.13 -15.95
C GLU A 295 -1.10 0.10 -17.49
N THR A 296 -1.46 -1.00 -18.15
CA THR A 296 -1.63 -1.03 -19.61
C THR A 296 -2.82 -0.15 -20.04
N PRO A 297 -2.85 0.39 -21.27
CA PRO A 297 -4.03 1.09 -21.79
C PRO A 297 -5.23 0.15 -22.06
N TYR A 298 -4.97 -1.12 -22.39
CA TYR A 298 -5.98 -2.09 -22.83
C TYR A 298 -6.30 -3.16 -21.78
N GLN A 299 -7.58 -3.48 -21.65
CA GLN A 299 -8.07 -4.54 -20.75
C GLN A 299 -7.34 -5.87 -20.96
N THR A 300 -7.06 -6.58 -19.88
CA THR A 300 -6.59 -7.97 -19.95
C THR A 300 -7.80 -8.87 -20.13
N THR A 301 -8.00 -9.41 -21.33
CA THR A 301 -9.11 -10.35 -21.59
C THR A 301 -8.92 -11.68 -20.85
N ASN A 302 -9.98 -12.48 -20.74
CA ASN A 302 -9.89 -13.81 -20.13
C ASN A 302 -8.89 -14.74 -20.86
N PRO A 303 -8.86 -14.80 -22.22
CA PRO A 303 -7.80 -15.48 -22.95
C PRO A 303 -6.40 -14.95 -22.62
N ASN A 304 -6.20 -13.63 -22.59
CA ASN A 304 -4.90 -13.02 -22.28
C ASN A 304 -4.41 -13.42 -20.87
N HIS A 305 -5.30 -13.39 -19.87
CA HIS A 305 -4.97 -13.83 -18.51
C HIS A 305 -4.65 -15.34 -18.47
N TYR A 306 -5.46 -16.19 -19.10
CA TYR A 306 -5.19 -17.64 -19.14
C TYR A 306 -3.86 -17.94 -19.83
N PHE A 307 -3.59 -17.30 -20.97
CA PHE A 307 -2.34 -17.46 -21.71
C PHE A 307 -1.13 -17.12 -20.85
N PHE A 308 -1.14 -15.94 -20.20
CA PHE A 308 -0.05 -15.49 -19.34
C PHE A 308 0.21 -16.48 -18.21
N ALA A 309 -0.86 -16.89 -17.53
CA ALA A 309 -0.79 -17.81 -16.41
C ALA A 309 -0.32 -19.22 -16.82
N ASN A 310 -0.82 -19.73 -17.94
CA ASN A 310 -0.47 -21.06 -18.43
C ASN A 310 0.99 -21.12 -18.88
N GLU A 311 1.49 -20.09 -19.57
CA GLU A 311 2.89 -20.04 -19.99
C GLU A 311 3.86 -19.93 -18.80
N LEU A 312 3.50 -19.20 -17.74
CA LEU A 312 4.24 -19.24 -16.47
C LEU A 312 4.18 -20.63 -15.83
N HIS A 313 2.99 -21.24 -15.76
CA HIS A 313 2.80 -22.55 -15.16
C HIS A 313 3.62 -23.64 -15.87
N ARG A 314 3.67 -23.62 -17.21
CA ARG A 314 4.51 -24.54 -18.00
C ARG A 314 6.02 -24.37 -17.74
N ARG A 315 6.44 -23.22 -17.22
CA ARG A 315 7.80 -22.94 -16.76
C ARG A 315 8.02 -23.27 -15.27
N GLY A 316 7.01 -23.82 -14.59
CA GLY A 316 7.05 -24.16 -13.17
C GLY A 316 6.94 -22.94 -12.26
N ILE A 317 6.36 -21.84 -12.75
CA ILE A 317 6.22 -20.58 -12.02
C ILE A 317 4.75 -20.38 -11.64
N THR A 318 4.51 -20.16 -10.35
CA THR A 318 3.22 -19.71 -9.81
C THR A 318 3.48 -18.45 -9.00
N PRO A 319 2.98 -17.27 -9.43
CA PRO A 319 3.08 -16.07 -8.62
C PRO A 319 2.22 -16.20 -7.35
N VAL A 320 2.43 -15.34 -6.36
CA VAL A 320 1.53 -15.24 -5.20
C VAL A 320 0.24 -14.52 -5.59
N THR A 321 0.36 -13.51 -6.46
CA THR A 321 -0.76 -12.78 -7.04
C THR A 321 -0.47 -12.29 -8.45
N MET A 322 -1.54 -12.00 -9.18
CA MET A 322 -1.47 -11.32 -10.47
C MET A 322 -2.47 -10.15 -10.49
N ALA A 323 -2.04 -9.01 -11.01
CA ALA A 323 -2.87 -7.81 -11.18
C ALA A 323 -3.16 -7.58 -12.67
N PRO A 324 -4.24 -8.17 -13.22
CA PRO A 324 -4.68 -7.85 -14.58
C PRO A 324 -5.32 -6.46 -14.62
N ARG A 325 -5.42 -5.90 -15.83
CA ARG A 325 -6.28 -4.74 -16.09
C ARG A 325 -7.72 -5.21 -16.32
N PHE A 326 -8.55 -5.14 -15.28
CA PHE A 326 -9.96 -5.53 -15.37
C PHE A 326 -10.76 -4.65 -16.34
N TYR A 327 -11.90 -5.16 -16.80
CA TYR A 327 -12.89 -4.38 -17.52
C TYR A 327 -13.34 -3.14 -16.73
N GLY A 328 -13.65 -2.07 -17.46
CA GLY A 328 -13.96 -0.75 -16.92
C GLY A 328 -12.70 0.02 -16.56
N GLU A 329 -12.84 1.03 -15.72
CA GLU A 329 -11.73 1.90 -15.35
C GLU A 329 -11.53 1.96 -13.83
N PHE A 330 -10.30 1.68 -13.42
CA PHE A 330 -9.85 1.77 -12.04
C PHE A 330 -8.99 3.03 -11.86
N GLN A 331 -9.57 4.20 -12.14
CA GLN A 331 -8.83 5.46 -12.02
C GLN A 331 -8.48 5.79 -10.57
N LYS A 332 -7.39 6.52 -10.35
CA LYS A 332 -7.00 6.90 -8.99
C LYS A 332 -8.02 7.87 -8.38
N ALA A 333 -8.18 7.79 -7.05
CA ALA A 333 -9.00 8.67 -6.20
C ALA A 333 -10.53 8.61 -6.38
N ILE A 334 -11.06 7.89 -7.36
CA ILE A 334 -12.50 7.86 -7.68
C ILE A 334 -13.04 6.42 -7.69
N ASP A 335 -14.36 6.30 -7.71
CA ASP A 335 -15.03 5.00 -7.80
C ASP A 335 -14.85 4.35 -9.19
N TYR A 336 -15.23 3.09 -9.29
CA TYR A 336 -15.21 2.34 -10.54
C TYR A 336 -16.12 2.97 -11.61
N ILE A 337 -15.63 3.02 -12.85
CA ILE A 337 -16.39 3.45 -14.03
C ILE A 337 -16.58 2.26 -14.97
N GLY A 338 -17.82 1.87 -15.23
CA GLY A 338 -18.15 0.83 -16.20
C GLY A 338 -19.44 0.06 -15.87
N ASP A 339 -19.77 -0.91 -16.72
CA ASP A 339 -20.87 -1.85 -16.45
C ASP A 339 -20.45 -2.86 -15.37
N LYS A 340 -21.09 -2.78 -14.20
CA LYS A 340 -20.81 -3.66 -13.05
C LYS A 340 -21.22 -5.11 -13.32
N ASP A 341 -22.27 -5.34 -14.10
CA ASP A 341 -22.71 -6.71 -14.43
C ASP A 341 -21.70 -7.37 -15.37
N ARG A 342 -21.14 -6.61 -16.30
CA ARG A 342 -20.04 -7.09 -17.15
C ARG A 342 -18.76 -7.32 -16.36
N PHE A 343 -18.38 -6.40 -15.49
CA PHE A 343 -17.23 -6.56 -14.59
C PHE A 343 -17.35 -7.85 -13.77
N GLU A 344 -18.51 -8.11 -13.16
CA GLU A 344 -18.74 -9.32 -12.38
C GLU A 344 -18.59 -10.59 -13.24
N ARG A 345 -19.21 -10.63 -14.44
CA ARG A 345 -19.11 -11.79 -15.33
C ARG A 345 -17.67 -12.10 -15.74
N GLU A 346 -16.88 -11.08 -16.05
CA GLU A 346 -15.46 -11.26 -16.43
C GLU A 346 -14.59 -11.61 -15.22
N LEU A 347 -14.82 -10.96 -14.07
CA LEU A 347 -14.10 -11.24 -12.82
C LEU A 347 -14.27 -12.69 -12.36
N ILE A 348 -15.47 -13.28 -12.52
CA ILE A 348 -15.73 -14.70 -12.20
C ILE A 348 -14.75 -15.61 -12.97
N VAL A 349 -14.50 -15.32 -14.25
CA VAL A 349 -13.57 -16.12 -15.06
C VAL A 349 -12.13 -15.85 -14.67
N HIS A 350 -11.75 -14.59 -14.42
CA HIS A 350 -10.41 -14.26 -13.91
C HIS A 350 -10.10 -14.95 -12.58
N GLU A 351 -11.04 -14.99 -11.65
CA GLU A 351 -10.88 -15.70 -10.37
C GLU A 351 -10.75 -17.20 -10.59
N ALA A 352 -11.55 -17.78 -11.50
CA ALA A 352 -11.46 -19.19 -11.83
C ALA A 352 -10.10 -19.56 -12.47
N ILE A 353 -9.53 -18.67 -13.29
CA ILE A 353 -8.17 -18.80 -13.83
C ILE A 353 -7.14 -18.75 -12.69
N ALA A 354 -7.26 -17.76 -11.79
CA ALA A 354 -6.34 -17.61 -10.66
C ALA A 354 -6.36 -18.85 -9.74
N GLU A 355 -7.54 -19.37 -9.44
CA GLU A 355 -7.72 -20.61 -8.67
C GLU A 355 -7.08 -21.81 -9.38
N HIS A 356 -7.32 -21.95 -10.69
CA HIS A 356 -6.79 -23.06 -11.49
C HIS A 356 -5.25 -23.13 -11.44
N PHE A 357 -4.58 -21.98 -11.47
CA PHE A 357 -3.12 -21.90 -11.46
C PHE A 357 -2.50 -21.69 -10.06
N GLY A 358 -3.33 -21.50 -9.03
CA GLY A 358 -2.90 -21.48 -7.63
C GLY A 358 -2.40 -20.13 -7.10
N TYR A 359 -2.89 -19.02 -7.64
CA TYR A 359 -2.59 -17.67 -7.15
C TYR A 359 -3.88 -16.88 -6.84
N ARG A 360 -3.76 -15.66 -6.32
CA ARG A 360 -4.90 -14.77 -6.06
C ARG A 360 -4.88 -13.57 -7.00
N LEU A 361 -6.03 -12.97 -7.22
CA LEU A 361 -6.10 -11.68 -7.90
C LEU A 361 -5.62 -10.55 -6.99
N SER A 362 -4.90 -9.60 -7.59
CA SER A 362 -4.51 -8.33 -6.98
C SER A 362 -5.25 -7.18 -7.66
N ILE A 363 -5.89 -6.33 -6.86
CA ILE A 363 -6.64 -5.16 -7.31
C ILE A 363 -5.78 -3.92 -7.09
N HIS A 364 -5.13 -3.50 -8.16
CA HIS A 364 -4.39 -2.25 -8.19
C HIS A 364 -5.33 -1.06 -8.36
N SER A 365 -4.84 0.13 -7.98
CA SER A 365 -5.66 1.34 -7.92
C SER A 365 -6.96 1.10 -7.12
N GLY A 366 -6.90 0.18 -6.14
CA GLY A 366 -8.08 -0.35 -5.47
C GLY A 366 -8.79 0.71 -4.64
N SER A 367 -8.05 1.71 -4.16
CA SER A 367 -8.59 2.86 -3.44
C SER A 367 -9.91 3.39 -4.04
N ASP A 368 -10.90 3.61 -3.16
CA ASP A 368 -12.18 4.26 -3.45
C ASP A 368 -13.13 3.50 -4.40
N LYS A 369 -12.81 2.26 -4.79
CA LYS A 369 -13.65 1.40 -5.67
C LYS A 369 -14.83 0.76 -4.93
N LEU A 370 -15.49 1.53 -4.06
CA LEU A 370 -16.51 1.04 -3.14
C LEU A 370 -17.68 0.35 -3.87
N SER A 371 -18.04 0.80 -5.08
CA SER A 371 -19.17 0.22 -5.82
C SER A 371 -18.94 -1.21 -6.33
N VAL A 372 -17.68 -1.68 -6.38
CA VAL A 372 -17.31 -3.02 -6.86
C VAL A 372 -16.65 -3.90 -5.79
N TYR A 373 -16.39 -3.37 -4.59
CA TYR A 373 -15.76 -4.16 -3.52
C TYR A 373 -16.62 -5.30 -2.98
N GLU A 374 -17.94 -5.14 -2.92
CA GLU A 374 -18.82 -6.27 -2.58
C GLU A 374 -18.69 -7.39 -3.63
N ILE A 375 -18.68 -7.03 -4.92
CA ILE A 375 -18.52 -7.97 -6.03
C ILE A 375 -17.17 -8.70 -5.89
N ILE A 376 -16.08 -7.95 -5.69
CA ILE A 376 -14.74 -8.51 -5.50
C ILE A 376 -14.70 -9.45 -4.29
N GLY A 377 -15.20 -9.01 -3.13
CA GLY A 377 -15.21 -9.82 -1.91
C GLY A 377 -16.02 -11.11 -2.04
N ARG A 378 -17.14 -11.07 -2.77
CA ARG A 378 -18.02 -12.21 -3.01
C ARG A 378 -17.48 -13.18 -4.06
N VAL A 379 -16.88 -12.67 -5.13
CA VAL A 379 -16.34 -13.48 -6.23
C VAL A 379 -14.99 -14.10 -5.85
N ALA A 380 -14.06 -13.32 -5.26
CA ALA A 380 -12.69 -13.74 -4.92
C ALA A 380 -12.64 -14.62 -3.67
N LYS A 381 -13.27 -15.80 -3.73
CA LYS A 381 -13.41 -16.72 -2.60
C LYS A 381 -12.11 -17.38 -2.20
N ASN A 382 -11.10 -17.44 -3.07
CA ASN A 382 -9.76 -17.92 -2.72
C ASN A 382 -8.90 -16.85 -2.06
N GLY A 383 -9.44 -15.64 -1.92
CA GLY A 383 -8.78 -14.52 -1.30
C GLY A 383 -8.37 -13.46 -2.31
N TRP A 384 -8.01 -12.29 -1.81
CA TRP A 384 -7.70 -11.13 -2.62
C TRP A 384 -6.49 -10.38 -2.05
N HIS A 385 -5.82 -9.65 -2.93
CA HIS A 385 -4.96 -8.54 -2.56
C HIS A 385 -5.55 -7.23 -3.10
N VAL A 386 -5.57 -6.18 -2.30
CA VAL A 386 -6.05 -4.86 -2.71
C VAL A 386 -4.99 -3.84 -2.33
N LYS A 387 -4.61 -2.95 -3.25
CA LYS A 387 -3.60 -1.91 -3.00
C LYS A 387 -4.23 -0.53 -2.91
N THR A 388 -3.98 0.16 -1.80
CA THR A 388 -4.22 1.59 -1.64
C THR A 388 -2.91 2.31 -1.37
N ALA A 389 -2.88 3.62 -1.67
CA ALA A 389 -1.77 4.49 -1.30
C ALA A 389 -2.23 5.94 -1.19
N GLY A 390 -2.58 6.54 -2.33
CA GLY A 390 -2.86 7.98 -2.38
C GLY A 390 -4.12 8.44 -1.63
N THR A 391 -5.07 7.56 -1.30
CA THR A 391 -6.18 7.98 -0.43
C THR A 391 -5.75 8.24 1.02
N ASN A 392 -4.71 7.56 1.51
CA ASN A 392 -4.15 7.88 2.83
C ASN A 392 -3.62 9.33 2.85
N TRP A 393 -3.11 9.82 1.72
CA TRP A 393 -2.75 11.22 1.52
C TRP A 393 -3.98 12.14 1.44
N LEU A 394 -5.06 11.74 0.75
CA LEU A 394 -6.29 12.53 0.69
C LEU A 394 -6.95 12.72 2.05
N GLU A 395 -6.88 11.72 2.94
CA GLU A 395 -7.37 11.85 4.31
C GLU A 395 -6.49 12.78 5.16
N ALA A 396 -5.19 12.91 4.84
CA ALA A 396 -4.35 13.95 5.44
C ALA A 396 -4.78 15.34 4.94
N CYS A 397 -5.06 15.49 3.65
CA CYS A 397 -5.65 16.72 3.10
C CYS A 397 -7.00 17.06 3.75
N ARG A 398 -7.81 16.04 4.12
CA ARG A 398 -9.06 16.25 4.85
C ARG A 398 -8.83 16.91 6.21
N VAL A 399 -7.79 16.50 6.94
CA VAL A 399 -7.38 17.17 8.19
C VAL A 399 -7.02 18.63 7.92
N ILE A 400 -6.24 18.91 6.88
CA ILE A 400 -5.90 20.30 6.50
C ILE A 400 -7.16 21.09 6.19
N ALA A 401 -8.08 20.56 5.40
CA ALA A 401 -9.33 21.23 5.05
C ALA A 401 -10.17 21.61 6.28
N HIS A 402 -10.17 20.79 7.33
CA HIS A 402 -10.88 21.09 8.58
C HIS A 402 -10.13 22.05 9.52
N LYS A 403 -8.79 21.96 9.58
CA LYS A 403 -7.99 22.65 10.60
C LYS A 403 -7.30 23.92 10.10
N ASP A 404 -7.04 24.00 8.81
CA ASP A 404 -6.51 25.16 8.11
C ASP A 404 -7.10 25.21 6.68
N PRO A 405 -8.40 25.53 6.54
CA PRO A 405 -9.08 25.56 5.24
C PRO A 405 -8.44 26.53 4.25
N LYS A 406 -7.80 27.60 4.76
CA LYS A 406 -7.03 28.53 3.95
C LYS A 406 -5.82 27.85 3.32
N LEU A 407 -5.04 27.10 4.10
CA LEU A 407 -3.92 26.31 3.55
C LEU A 407 -4.40 25.31 2.51
N MET A 408 -5.52 24.61 2.75
CA MET A 408 -6.10 23.69 1.77
C MET A 408 -6.47 24.41 0.46
N LEU A 409 -7.05 25.61 0.55
CA LEU A 409 -7.40 26.42 -0.63
C LEU A 409 -6.15 26.85 -1.40
N GLU A 410 -5.10 27.28 -0.71
CA GLU A 410 -3.80 27.63 -1.32
C GLU A 410 -3.17 26.41 -2.03
N MET A 411 -3.19 25.24 -1.38
CA MET A 411 -2.69 23.99 -1.94
C MET A 411 -3.48 23.57 -3.18
N TYR A 412 -4.81 23.57 -3.10
CA TYR A 412 -5.66 23.18 -4.23
C TYR A 412 -5.53 24.14 -5.41
N THR A 413 -5.48 25.45 -5.15
CA THR A 413 -5.27 26.46 -6.20
C THR A 413 -3.97 26.19 -6.96
N TYR A 414 -2.87 25.98 -6.24
CA TYR A 414 -1.59 25.65 -6.86
C TYR A 414 -1.66 24.33 -7.64
N ALA A 415 -2.23 23.29 -7.04
CA ALA A 415 -2.38 21.97 -7.67
C ALA A 415 -3.19 22.03 -8.98
N TYR A 416 -4.29 22.78 -8.98
CA TYR A 416 -5.14 23.00 -10.14
C TYR A 416 -4.38 23.74 -11.25
N GLU A 417 -3.72 24.85 -10.93
CA GLU A 417 -3.01 25.69 -11.91
C GLU A 417 -1.80 24.99 -12.55
N HIS A 418 -1.25 23.96 -11.90
CA HIS A 418 -0.03 23.26 -12.31
C HIS A 418 -0.30 21.78 -12.63
N LEU A 419 -1.55 21.39 -12.90
CA LEU A 419 -1.92 20.00 -13.13
C LEU A 419 -1.18 19.34 -14.32
N ASP A 420 -0.75 20.16 -15.29
CA ASP A 420 0.08 19.72 -16.42
C ASP A 420 1.44 19.12 -15.99
N ASP A 421 1.96 19.49 -14.82
CA ASP A 421 3.26 19.01 -14.32
C ASP A 421 3.25 17.50 -14.05
N VAL A 422 2.07 16.92 -13.81
CA VAL A 422 1.92 15.52 -13.41
C VAL A 422 1.33 14.62 -14.50
N LYS A 423 0.97 15.16 -15.67
CA LYS A 423 0.30 14.41 -16.75
C LYS A 423 1.11 13.25 -17.31
N ASN A 424 2.43 13.35 -17.29
CA ASN A 424 3.32 12.26 -17.77
C ASN A 424 3.48 11.15 -16.73
N PHE A 425 3.05 11.39 -15.48
CA PHE A 425 3.20 10.44 -14.38
C PHE A 425 1.92 9.68 -14.06
N TYR A 426 0.74 10.19 -14.46
CA TYR A 426 -0.56 9.59 -14.12
C TYR A 426 -1.54 9.69 -15.29
N VAL A 427 -2.41 8.69 -15.39
CA VAL A 427 -3.62 8.73 -16.22
C VAL A 427 -4.81 9.11 -15.33
N PHE A 428 -5.47 10.23 -15.62
CA PHE A 428 -6.63 10.75 -14.89
C PHE A 428 -7.49 11.64 -15.79
N ASN A 429 -8.75 11.87 -15.42
CA ASN A 429 -9.72 12.63 -16.22
C ASN A 429 -9.76 14.12 -15.88
N ALA A 430 -9.41 14.51 -14.65
CA ALA A 430 -9.46 15.90 -14.23
C ALA A 430 -8.63 16.82 -15.16
N GLN A 431 -9.24 17.91 -15.59
CA GLN A 431 -8.65 18.92 -16.48
C GLN A 431 -8.98 20.32 -16.00
N THR A 432 -8.11 21.28 -16.26
CA THR A 432 -8.29 22.69 -15.85
C THR A 432 -9.36 23.43 -16.67
N ASP A 433 -9.73 22.92 -17.83
CA ASP A 433 -10.89 23.31 -18.64
C ASP A 433 -12.07 22.33 -18.52
N GLY A 434 -11.95 21.35 -17.62
CA GLY A 434 -12.94 20.31 -17.34
C GLY A 434 -13.93 20.67 -16.24
N LYS A 435 -14.33 19.67 -15.45
CA LYS A 435 -15.33 19.79 -14.37
C LYS A 435 -14.72 19.97 -12.98
N ALA A 436 -13.39 19.87 -12.85
CA ALA A 436 -12.68 20.16 -11.62
C ALA A 436 -13.15 21.48 -10.99
N PRO A 437 -13.44 21.53 -9.68
CA PRO A 437 -13.86 22.74 -9.00
C PRO A 437 -12.87 23.87 -9.26
N LYS A 438 -13.34 25.02 -9.75
CA LYS A 438 -12.43 26.12 -10.11
C LYS A 438 -12.00 26.86 -8.85
N PRO A 439 -10.71 27.22 -8.71
CA PRO A 439 -10.23 27.99 -7.55
C PRO A 439 -11.01 29.28 -7.30
N ALA A 440 -11.50 29.95 -8.36
CA ALA A 440 -12.30 31.17 -8.26
C ALA A 440 -13.66 30.99 -7.59
N ASP A 441 -14.21 29.77 -7.58
CA ASP A 441 -15.50 29.42 -6.97
C ASP A 441 -15.36 28.83 -5.56
N LEU A 442 -14.11 28.69 -5.09
CA LEU A 442 -13.79 28.09 -3.80
C LEU A 442 -13.39 29.15 -2.77
N ASN A 443 -13.70 28.85 -1.51
CA ASN A 443 -13.32 29.63 -0.34
C ASN A 443 -13.18 28.70 0.88
N GLU A 444 -12.83 29.27 2.03
CA GLU A 444 -12.59 28.49 3.26
C GLU A 444 -13.82 27.72 3.75
N GLU A 445 -15.05 28.16 3.43
CA GLU A 445 -16.29 27.51 3.86
C GLU A 445 -16.64 26.29 3.02
N ASN A 446 -16.24 26.25 1.74
CA ASN A 446 -16.60 25.18 0.80
C ASN A 446 -15.41 24.33 0.30
N ILE A 447 -14.17 24.66 0.69
CA ILE A 447 -12.97 23.95 0.21
C ILE A 447 -12.99 22.43 0.46
N LEU A 448 -13.65 21.98 1.52
CA LEU A 448 -13.80 20.56 1.81
C LEU A 448 -14.50 19.80 0.66
N SER A 449 -15.38 20.47 -0.11
CA SER A 449 -16.07 19.85 -1.25
C SER A 449 -15.12 19.29 -2.31
N VAL A 450 -13.90 19.83 -2.43
CA VAL A 450 -12.86 19.30 -3.33
C VAL A 450 -12.53 17.83 -3.02
N LEU A 451 -12.60 17.42 -1.76
CA LEU A 451 -12.28 16.06 -1.32
C LEU A 451 -13.47 15.09 -1.41
N SER A 452 -14.63 15.59 -1.82
CA SER A 452 -15.84 14.82 -2.13
C SER A 452 -16.18 14.82 -3.63
N ASP A 453 -15.52 15.67 -4.41
CA ASP A 453 -15.65 15.75 -5.87
C ASP A 453 -14.61 14.87 -6.56
N ASP A 454 -15.02 14.12 -7.59
CA ASP A 454 -14.15 13.16 -8.27
C ASP A 454 -12.93 13.84 -8.93
N ASP A 455 -13.15 14.94 -9.66
CA ASP A 455 -12.08 15.65 -10.35
C ASP A 455 -11.19 16.40 -9.33
N GLY A 456 -11.79 17.04 -8.32
CA GLY A 456 -11.07 17.71 -7.23
C GLY A 456 -10.15 16.75 -6.46
N ARG A 457 -10.64 15.54 -6.16
CA ARG A 457 -9.84 14.47 -5.54
C ARG A 457 -8.72 14.01 -6.44
N GLN A 458 -8.95 13.85 -7.75
CA GLN A 458 -7.90 13.48 -8.70
C GLN A 458 -6.77 14.52 -8.74
N VAL A 459 -7.09 15.82 -8.80
CA VAL A 459 -6.11 16.91 -8.73
C VAL A 459 -5.24 16.80 -7.47
N MET A 460 -5.87 16.65 -6.30
CA MET A 460 -5.12 16.53 -5.05
C MET A 460 -4.32 15.23 -4.94
N HIS A 461 -4.82 14.13 -5.50
CA HIS A 461 -4.19 12.82 -5.45
C HIS A 461 -2.89 12.76 -6.27
N THR A 462 -2.81 13.47 -7.40
CA THR A 462 -1.66 13.44 -8.31
C THR A 462 -0.61 14.49 -7.97
N MET A 463 -1.01 15.62 -7.36
CA MET A 463 -0.12 16.76 -7.09
C MET A 463 0.67 16.71 -5.77
N TYR A 464 0.54 15.64 -4.99
CA TYR A 464 1.19 15.47 -3.68
C TYR A 464 2.70 15.78 -3.68
N GLY A 465 3.45 15.30 -4.68
CA GLY A 465 4.89 15.54 -4.80
C GLY A 465 5.21 17.01 -5.08
N SER A 466 4.50 17.63 -6.02
CA SER A 466 4.64 19.05 -6.35
C SER A 466 4.34 19.94 -5.14
N LEU A 467 3.27 19.64 -4.41
CA LEU A 467 2.89 20.36 -3.18
C LEU A 467 3.94 20.23 -2.08
N MET A 468 4.47 19.02 -1.87
CA MET A 468 5.46 18.76 -0.82
C MET A 468 6.85 19.30 -1.14
N ASN A 469 7.16 19.57 -2.41
CA ASN A 469 8.51 19.97 -2.84
C ASN A 469 8.62 21.40 -3.38
N LEU A 470 7.51 22.11 -3.57
CA LEU A 470 7.55 23.51 -3.98
C LEU A 470 8.34 24.34 -2.96
N LYS A 471 9.39 25.01 -3.46
CA LYS A 471 10.24 25.92 -2.68
C LYS A 471 10.23 27.32 -3.27
N HIS A 472 10.22 28.31 -2.38
CA HIS A 472 10.47 29.71 -2.72
C HIS A 472 11.54 30.26 -1.77
N ASN A 473 12.59 30.87 -2.33
CA ASN A 473 13.76 31.35 -1.57
C ASN A 473 14.30 30.30 -0.59
N TYR A 474 14.46 29.05 -1.05
CA TYR A 474 14.95 27.90 -0.26
C TYR A 474 14.03 27.41 0.88
N HIS A 475 12.85 28.00 1.05
CA HIS A 475 11.85 27.56 2.03
C HIS A 475 10.72 26.79 1.35
N TYR A 476 10.22 25.72 1.98
CA TYR A 476 9.05 25.01 1.47
C TYR A 476 7.81 25.89 1.59
N VAL A 477 7.00 25.92 0.54
CA VAL A 477 5.80 26.77 0.49
C VAL A 477 4.66 26.15 1.31
N PHE A 478 4.40 24.85 1.12
CA PHE A 478 3.29 24.14 1.78
C PHE A 478 3.75 23.13 2.83
N ARG A 479 4.84 22.41 2.58
CA ARG A 479 5.29 21.25 3.38
C ARG A 479 5.35 21.54 4.89
N ASP A 480 6.01 22.62 5.30
CA ASP A 480 6.22 22.88 6.73
C ASP A 480 4.91 23.23 7.45
N LYS A 481 4.02 23.98 6.79
CA LYS A 481 2.67 24.29 7.31
C LYS A 481 1.79 23.04 7.36
N PHE A 482 1.82 22.25 6.30
CA PHE A 482 1.09 20.98 6.22
C PHE A 482 1.46 20.05 7.38
N TRP A 483 2.77 19.86 7.62
CA TRP A 483 3.24 19.01 8.71
C TRP A 483 2.96 19.61 10.10
N ASP A 484 2.99 20.93 10.27
CA ASP A 484 2.60 21.57 11.52
C ASP A 484 1.13 21.29 11.87
N VAL A 485 0.23 21.45 10.91
CA VAL A 485 -1.20 21.15 11.08
C VAL A 485 -1.41 19.65 11.34
N LEU A 486 -0.84 18.79 10.51
CA LEU A 486 -1.06 17.34 10.61
C LEU A 486 -0.55 16.78 11.93
N LYS A 487 0.66 17.15 12.37
CA LYS A 487 1.25 16.66 13.64
C LYS A 487 0.49 17.11 14.88
N LYS A 488 -0.13 18.30 14.86
CA LYS A 488 -1.01 18.77 15.95
C LYS A 488 -2.33 18.04 16.00
N ASN A 489 -2.75 17.44 14.89
CA ASN A 489 -4.07 16.82 14.71
C ASN A 489 -3.93 15.34 14.31
N GLN A 490 -2.89 14.64 14.78
CA GLN A 490 -2.60 13.26 14.42
C GLN A 490 -3.76 12.31 14.78
N ASP A 491 -4.41 12.51 15.94
CA ASP A 491 -5.54 11.66 16.36
C ASP A 491 -6.74 11.80 15.40
N LEU A 492 -6.97 13.00 14.84
CA LEU A 492 -7.99 13.22 13.82
C LEU A 492 -7.62 12.55 12.50
N TYR A 493 -6.34 12.59 12.11
CA TYR A 493 -5.86 11.88 10.93
C TYR A 493 -6.05 10.36 11.07
N ASP A 494 -5.63 9.80 12.21
CA ASP A 494 -5.82 8.38 12.54
C ASP A 494 -7.30 7.99 12.44
N ARG A 495 -8.20 8.84 12.96
CA ARG A 495 -9.64 8.61 12.91
C ARG A 495 -10.19 8.61 11.49
N PHE A 496 -9.83 9.59 10.66
CA PHE A 496 -10.24 9.64 9.25
C PHE A 496 -9.73 8.43 8.46
N LEU A 497 -8.45 8.08 8.62
CA LEU A 497 -7.87 6.87 8.03
C LEU A 497 -8.66 5.62 8.40
N ASN A 498 -8.99 5.44 9.68
CA ASN A 498 -9.70 4.26 10.13
C ASN A 498 -11.12 4.17 9.59
N ILE A 499 -11.86 5.27 9.53
CA ILE A 499 -13.19 5.30 8.92
C ILE A 499 -13.08 4.93 7.43
N HIS A 500 -12.21 5.64 6.71
CA HIS A 500 -12.12 5.51 5.26
C HIS A 500 -11.65 4.11 4.84
N ILE A 501 -10.61 3.57 5.49
CA ILE A 501 -10.15 2.20 5.19
C ILE A 501 -11.14 1.15 5.69
N ALA A 502 -11.93 1.43 6.74
CA ALA A 502 -13.03 0.53 7.14
C ALA A 502 -14.09 0.38 6.05
N GLU A 503 -14.42 1.45 5.31
CA GLU A 503 -15.36 1.39 4.17
C GLU A 503 -14.91 0.36 3.13
N HIS A 504 -13.60 0.30 2.89
CA HIS A 504 -13.00 -0.63 1.94
C HIS A 504 -13.06 -2.07 2.45
N ILE A 505 -12.47 -2.33 3.62
CA ILE A 505 -12.32 -3.70 4.12
C ILE A 505 -13.66 -4.31 4.53
N ASP A 506 -14.60 -3.53 5.06
CA ASP A 506 -15.89 -4.05 5.49
C ASP A 506 -16.74 -4.48 4.27
N LEU A 507 -16.65 -3.76 3.14
CA LEU A 507 -17.27 -4.19 1.87
C LEU A 507 -16.62 -5.46 1.33
N LEU A 508 -15.29 -5.51 1.29
CA LEU A 508 -14.54 -6.69 0.83
C LEU A 508 -14.76 -7.94 1.70
N GLN A 509 -15.07 -7.75 2.99
CA GLN A 509 -15.44 -8.83 3.91
C GLN A 509 -16.94 -9.17 3.87
N GLY A 510 -17.72 -8.50 3.03
CA GLY A 510 -19.16 -8.75 2.87
C GLY A 510 -20.00 -8.33 4.08
N LYS A 511 -19.52 -7.40 4.91
CA LYS A 511 -20.29 -6.85 6.04
C LYS A 511 -21.44 -5.95 5.56
N TYR A 512 -21.26 -5.30 4.42
CA TYR A 512 -22.26 -4.46 3.75
C TYR A 512 -22.49 -4.98 2.33
N LYS A 513 -23.71 -4.81 1.81
CA LYS A 513 -24.10 -5.29 0.46
C LYS A 513 -23.95 -4.24 -0.63
N SER A 514 -23.75 -2.99 -0.26
CA SER A 514 -23.52 -1.90 -1.21
C SER A 514 -22.69 -0.78 -0.61
N LYS A 515 -22.13 0.06 -1.48
CA LYS A 515 -21.44 1.29 -1.11
C LYS A 515 -22.29 2.16 -0.20
N GLU A 516 -23.57 2.32 -0.52
CA GLU A 516 -24.50 3.17 0.23
C GLU A 516 -24.71 2.66 1.66
N GLU A 517 -24.83 1.34 1.84
CA GLU A 517 -24.94 0.74 3.18
C GLU A 517 -23.66 0.96 4.00
N ALA A 518 -22.48 0.82 3.38
CA ALA A 518 -21.20 1.02 4.05
C ALA A 518 -21.01 2.48 4.48
N LEU A 519 -21.25 3.43 3.56
CA LEU A 519 -21.15 4.87 3.84
C LEU A 519 -22.18 5.29 4.90
N GLU A 520 -23.41 4.78 4.83
CA GLU A 520 -24.42 5.11 5.84
C GLU A 520 -24.02 4.64 7.24
N ALA A 521 -23.37 3.47 7.34
CA ALA A 521 -22.97 2.90 8.61
C ALA A 521 -21.67 3.48 9.19
N LEU A 522 -20.73 3.90 8.34
CA LEU A 522 -19.35 4.26 8.75
C LEU A 522 -19.08 5.76 8.72
N GLU A 523 -19.63 6.49 7.75
CA GLU A 523 -19.37 7.92 7.65
C GLU A 523 -19.99 8.66 8.84
N PRO A 524 -19.22 9.55 9.51
CA PRO A 524 -19.76 10.37 10.58
C PRO A 524 -20.91 11.24 10.08
N LYS A 525 -22.01 11.25 10.83
CA LYS A 525 -23.16 12.14 10.57
C LYS A 525 -22.95 13.58 11.03
N THR A 526 -21.84 13.82 11.74
CA THR A 526 -21.44 15.12 12.25
C THR A 526 -19.98 15.37 11.89
N ASP A 527 -19.60 16.64 11.86
CA ASP A 527 -18.20 17.04 11.69
C ASP A 527 -17.38 16.66 12.93
N ILE A 528 -16.77 15.48 12.88
CA ILE A 528 -15.95 14.93 13.96
C ILE A 528 -14.69 15.75 14.20
N SER A 529 -14.26 16.61 13.27
CA SER A 529 -13.08 17.45 13.47
C SER A 529 -13.23 18.42 14.64
N LYS A 530 -14.46 18.73 15.04
CA LYS A 530 -14.79 19.60 16.19
C LYS A 530 -14.54 18.94 17.54
N GLU A 531 -14.34 17.62 17.56
CA GLU A 531 -14.04 16.85 18.77
C GLU A 531 -12.53 16.78 19.08
N TYR A 532 -11.69 17.21 18.13
CA TYR A 532 -10.23 17.10 18.17
C TYR A 532 -9.51 18.44 18.25
#